data_AF-A0A954NQ94-F1
#
_entry.id   AF-A0A954NQ94-F1
#
_cell.length_a   1.000
_cell.length_b   1.000
_cell.length_c   1.000
_cell.angle_alpha   90.00
_cell.angle_beta   90.00
_cell.angle_gamma   90.00
#
_symmetry.space_group_name_H-M   'P 1'
#
loop_
_entity.id
_entity.type
_entity.pdbx_description
1 polymer ?
#
loop_
_entity_poly.entity_id
_entity_poly.type
_entity_poly.pdbx_seq_one_letter_code
_entity_poly.pdbx_strand_id
1 'polypeptide(L)'
;MSVWRLMLREILHRKLNFGLGVLSVAIAIACLVGAQSLLQADRVITQHILSERQAEVETAVAEKQAEVEKAGAELQDAMRKHMLGLGFNVLILPEGQDLSELHLNGSLSATMPEHYVTQLAESKIVTVNHLLPSVTRRIHW
;
A
#
# COMPACT_ATOMS: atom_id res chain seq x y z
N MET A 1 80.12 -15.99 10.65
CA MET A 1 79.38 -14.73 10.90
C MET A 1 77.95 -14.91 10.38
N SER A 2 76.93 -14.79 11.22
CA SER A 2 75.54 -14.94 10.74
C SER A 2 75.02 -13.63 10.14
N VAL A 3 74.33 -13.73 9.00
CA VAL A 3 73.73 -12.60 8.27
C VAL A 3 72.88 -11.72 9.19
N TRP A 4 72.19 -12.34 10.15
CA TRP A 4 71.39 -11.67 11.18
C TRP A 4 72.17 -10.67 12.04
N ARG A 5 73.38 -11.02 12.50
CA ARG A 5 74.21 -10.11 13.31
C ARG A 5 74.74 -8.94 12.49
N LEU A 6 74.96 -9.15 11.19
CA LEU A 6 75.43 -8.10 10.28
C LEU A 6 74.32 -7.09 10.00
N MET A 7 73.08 -7.56 9.74
CA MET A 7 71.90 -6.68 9.64
C MET A 7 71.67 -5.84 10.90
N LEU A 8 71.70 -6.45 12.09
CA LEU A 8 71.49 -5.70 13.34
C LEU A 8 72.58 -4.65 13.59
N ARG A 9 73.84 -4.96 13.25
CA ARG A 9 74.93 -3.97 13.35
C ARG A 9 74.76 -2.82 12.36
N GLU A 10 74.30 -3.09 11.14
CA GLU A 10 74.05 -2.06 10.15
C GLU A 10 72.88 -1.15 10.55
N ILE A 11 71.80 -1.72 11.11
CA ILE A 11 70.69 -0.97 11.71
C ILE A 11 71.20 -0.07 12.85
N LEU A 12 72.09 -0.59 13.70
CA LEU A 12 72.68 0.17 14.80
C LEU A 12 73.67 1.25 14.32
N HIS A 13 74.26 1.10 13.14
CA HIS A 13 75.20 2.07 12.56
C HIS A 13 74.46 3.17 11.78
N ARG A 14 73.38 2.83 11.05
CA ARG A 14 72.54 3.75 10.28
C ARG A 14 71.17 4.02 10.95
N LYS A 15 71.19 4.31 12.26
CA LYS A 15 69.97 4.49 13.08
C LYS A 15 68.98 5.49 12.50
N LEU A 16 69.47 6.59 11.92
CA LEU A 16 68.64 7.63 11.34
C LEU A 16 67.85 7.12 10.12
N ASN A 17 68.54 6.52 9.14
CA ASN A 17 67.91 6.04 7.92
C ASN A 17 66.95 4.88 8.21
N PHE A 18 67.33 3.96 9.10
CA PHE A 18 66.45 2.88 9.52
C PHE A 18 65.22 3.41 10.26
N GLY A 19 65.40 4.38 11.16
CA GLY A 19 64.31 5.03 11.90
C GLY A 19 63.31 5.72 10.97
N LEU A 20 63.80 6.47 9.97
CA LEU A 20 62.96 7.11 8.96
C LEU A 20 62.17 6.10 8.12
N GLY A 21 62.78 4.97 7.75
CA GLY A 21 62.10 3.89 7.03
C GLY A 21 60.97 3.25 7.85
N VAL A 22 61.24 2.92 9.12
CA VAL A 22 60.23 2.37 10.04
C VAL A 22 59.11 3.37 10.28
N LEU A 23 59.43 4.65 10.46
CA LEU A 23 58.43 5.71 10.64
C LEU A 23 57.52 5.83 9.43
N SER A 24 58.07 5.79 8.21
CA SER A 24 57.29 5.85 6.98
C SER A 24 56.28 4.69 6.86
N VAL A 25 56.74 3.47 7.14
CA VAL A 25 55.88 2.27 7.14
C VAL A 25 54.83 2.36 8.25
N ALA A 26 55.20 2.81 9.44
CA ALA A 26 54.28 2.97 10.57
C ALA A 26 53.17 3.97 10.25
N ILE A 27 53.50 5.11 9.63
CA ILE A 27 52.51 6.11 9.20
C ILE A 27 51.57 5.52 8.14
N ALA A 28 52.11 4.82 7.14
CA ALA A 28 51.29 4.21 6.09
C ALA A 28 50.28 3.20 6.66
N ILE A 29 50.72 2.35 7.59
CA ILE A 29 49.84 1.37 8.27
C ILE A 29 48.81 2.09 9.15
N ALA A 30 49.23 3.09 9.93
CA ALA A 30 48.32 3.86 10.78
C ALA A 30 47.23 4.56 9.97
N CYS A 31 47.58 5.15 8.82
CA CYS A 31 46.59 5.75 7.91
C CYS A 31 45.59 4.72 7.38
N LEU A 32 46.06 3.53 6.98
CA LEU A 32 45.18 2.48 6.47
C LEU A 32 44.23 1.95 7.55
N VAL A 33 44.77 1.62 8.72
CA VAL A 33 43.99 1.09 9.86
C VAL A 33 43.02 2.15 10.35
N GLY A 34 43.46 3.40 10.50
CA GLY A 34 42.59 4.51 10.90
C GLY A 34 41.43 4.72 9.95
N ALA A 35 41.68 4.68 8.64
CA ALA A 35 40.62 4.79 7.63
C ALA A 35 39.62 3.63 7.71
N GLN A 36 40.09 2.39 7.89
CA GLN A 36 39.22 1.22 8.03
C GLN A 36 38.40 1.24 9.31
N SER A 37 39.00 1.61 10.45
CA SER A 37 38.31 1.72 11.73
C SER A 37 37.23 2.81 11.70
N LEU A 38 37.51 3.95 11.08
CA LEU A 38 36.51 5.02 10.94
C LEU A 38 35.30 4.57 10.11
N LEU A 39 35.54 3.88 8.99
CA LEU A 39 34.46 3.34 8.15
C LEU A 39 33.64 2.25 8.87
N GLN A 40 34.27 1.46 9.74
CA GLN A 40 33.54 0.47 10.54
C GLN A 40 32.69 1.13 11.63
N ALA A 41 33.21 2.17 12.29
CA ALA A 41 32.45 2.91 13.29
C ALA A 41 31.21 3.60 12.69
N ASP A 42 31.36 4.21 11.52
CA ASP A 42 30.26 4.85 10.79
C ASP A 42 29.14 3.86 10.43
N ARG A 43 29.50 2.64 10.01
CA ARG A 43 28.51 1.57 9.73
C ARG A 43 27.67 1.21 10.95
N VAL A 44 28.28 1.10 12.13
CA VAL A 44 27.56 0.74 13.37
C VAL A 44 26.57 1.84 13.75
N ILE A 45 27.01 3.10 13.70
CA ILE A 45 26.16 4.25 14.03
C ILE A 45 25.00 4.35 13.03
N THR A 46 25.29 4.23 11.74
CA THR A 46 24.29 4.29 10.68
C THR A 46 23.25 3.18 10.83
N GLN A 47 23.68 1.94 11.14
CA GLN A 47 22.76 0.82 11.36
C GLN A 47 21.82 1.08 12.55
N HIS A 48 22.34 1.63 13.65
CA HIS A 48 21.51 1.96 14.81
C HIS A 48 20.43 2.98 14.45
N ILE A 49 20.82 4.09 13.83
CA ILE A 49 19.89 5.16 13.42
C ILE A 49 18.83 4.60 12.46
N LEU A 50 19.24 3.81 11.47
CA LEU A 50 18.29 3.21 10.53
C LEU A 50 17.29 2.29 11.23
N SER A 51 17.73 1.50 12.22
CA SER A 51 16.83 0.61 12.97
C SER A 51 15.79 1.36 13.80
N GLU A 52 16.19 2.46 14.44
CA GLU A 52 15.27 3.33 15.20
C GLU A 52 14.24 3.98 14.27
N ARG A 53 14.70 4.55 13.14
CA ARG A 53 13.81 5.17 12.16
C ARG A 53 12.87 4.18 11.50
N GLN A 54 13.33 2.95 11.25
CA GLN A 54 12.50 1.90 10.68
C GLN A 54 11.35 1.55 11.62
N ALA A 55 11.61 1.41 12.92
CA ALA A 55 10.56 1.15 13.91
C ALA A 55 9.54 2.31 13.99
N GLU A 56 10.01 3.56 13.99
CA GLU A 56 9.12 4.74 13.96
C GLU A 56 8.22 4.74 12.71
N VAL A 57 8.81 4.49 11.53
CA VAL A 57 8.06 4.46 10.26
C VAL A 57 7.04 3.32 10.25
N GLU A 58 7.41 2.13 10.72
CA GLU A 58 6.48 0.98 10.78
C GLU A 58 5.27 1.26 11.67
N THR A 59 5.48 1.89 12.84
CA THR A 59 4.37 2.29 13.70
C THR A 59 3.47 3.34 13.05
N ALA A 60 4.05 4.37 12.43
CA ALA A 60 3.29 5.42 11.75
C ALA A 60 2.49 4.87 10.56
N VAL A 61 3.07 3.94 9.78
CA VAL A 61 2.38 3.28 8.66
C VAL A 61 1.23 2.41 9.16
N ALA A 62 1.42 1.65 10.25
CA ALA A 62 0.36 0.83 10.82
C ALA A 62 -0.83 1.66 11.29
N GLU A 63 -0.58 2.77 11.99
CA GLU A 63 -1.63 3.71 12.42
C GLU A 63 -2.39 4.30 11.23
N LYS A 64 -1.66 4.77 10.21
CA LYS A 64 -2.27 5.36 9.01
C LYS A 64 -3.05 4.33 8.20
N GLN A 65 -2.58 3.09 8.13
CA GLN A 65 -3.29 2.03 7.43
C GLN A 65 -4.64 1.73 8.10
N ALA A 66 -4.68 1.68 9.44
CA ALA A 66 -5.93 1.49 10.17
C ALA A 66 -6.90 2.68 9.99
N GLU A 67 -6.38 3.92 9.96
CA GLU A 67 -7.17 5.12 9.68
C GLU A 67 -7.78 5.08 8.28
N VAL A 68 -6.98 4.71 7.27
CA VAL A 68 -7.42 4.58 5.87
C VAL A 68 -8.46 3.47 5.71
N GLU A 69 -8.28 2.33 6.36
CA GLU A 69 -9.24 1.23 6.31
C GLU A 69 -10.60 1.64 6.89
N LYS A 70 -10.60 2.31 8.05
CA LYS A 70 -11.82 2.84 8.64
C LYS A 70 -12.50 3.89 7.75
N ALA A 71 -11.74 4.86 7.25
CA ALA A 71 -12.25 5.88 6.35
C ALA A 71 -12.79 5.27 5.04
N GLY A 72 -12.14 4.23 4.52
CA GLY A 72 -12.58 3.48 3.35
C GLY A 72 -13.91 2.77 3.59
N ALA A 73 -14.08 2.11 4.75
CA ALA A 73 -15.33 1.47 5.12
C ALA A 73 -16.48 2.48 5.27
N GLU A 74 -16.22 3.63 5.91
CA GLU A 74 -17.19 4.72 6.04
C GLU A 74 -17.59 5.29 4.68
N LEU A 75 -16.62 5.51 3.78
CA LEU A 75 -16.86 5.99 2.42
C LEU A 75 -17.71 4.99 1.63
N GLN A 76 -17.39 3.69 1.69
CA GLN A 76 -18.17 2.65 1.02
C GLN A 76 -19.62 2.60 1.52
N ASP A 77 -19.83 2.76 2.83
CA ASP A 77 -21.16 2.82 3.42
C ASP A 77 -21.95 4.05 2.96
N ALA A 78 -21.31 5.22 2.97
CA ALA A 78 -21.89 6.45 2.45
C ALA A 78 -22.25 6.32 0.97
N MET A 79 -21.35 5.81 0.14
CA MET A 79 -21.61 5.55 -1.28
C MET A 79 -22.79 4.61 -1.49
N ARG A 80 -22.89 3.52 -0.70
CA ARG A 80 -24.03 2.60 -0.75
C ARG A 80 -25.34 3.32 -0.44
N LYS A 81 -25.39 4.13 0.63
CA LYS A 81 -26.57 4.92 1.02
C LYS A 81 -26.94 5.95 -0.04
N HIS A 82 -25.97 6.62 -0.63
CA HIS A 82 -26.22 7.58 -1.71
C HIS A 82 -26.73 6.89 -2.98
N MET A 83 -26.17 5.73 -3.34
CA MET A 83 -26.64 4.95 -4.48
C MET A 83 -28.08 4.43 -4.30
N LEU A 84 -28.49 4.08 -3.08
CA LEU A 84 -29.90 3.75 -2.80
C LEU A 84 -30.85 4.92 -3.12
N GLY A 85 -30.42 6.16 -2.90
CA GLY A 85 -31.24 7.36 -3.15
C GLY A 85 -31.29 7.81 -4.61
N LEU A 86 -30.43 7.28 -5.48
CA LEU A 86 -30.31 7.71 -6.88
C LEU A 86 -31.43 7.14 -7.77
N GLY A 87 -32.26 6.23 -7.23
CA GLY A 87 -33.42 5.67 -7.91
C GLY A 87 -33.16 4.32 -8.58
N PHE A 88 -34.20 3.78 -9.22
CA PHE A 88 -34.15 2.49 -9.91
C PHE A 88 -33.52 2.64 -11.30
N ASN A 89 -32.45 1.90 -11.58
CA ASN A 89 -31.78 1.93 -12.88
C ASN A 89 -32.51 1.16 -13.97
N VAL A 90 -33.47 0.29 -13.61
CA VAL A 90 -34.18 -0.59 -14.54
C VAL A 90 -35.66 -0.65 -14.17
N LEU A 91 -36.52 -0.51 -15.17
CA LEU A 91 -37.96 -0.76 -15.07
C LEU A 91 -38.29 -2.09 -15.72
N ILE A 92 -38.85 -3.04 -14.96
CA ILE A 92 -39.28 -4.35 -15.45
C ILE A 92 -40.78 -4.32 -15.70
N LEU A 93 -41.21 -4.74 -16.89
CA LEU A 93 -42.61 -4.69 -17.33
C LEU A 93 -43.13 -6.10 -17.67
N PRO A 94 -44.44 -6.36 -17.52
CA PRO A 94 -45.04 -7.59 -17.99
C PRO A 94 -44.96 -7.70 -19.52
N GLU A 95 -44.76 -8.91 -20.04
CA GLU A 95 -44.51 -9.17 -21.46
C GLU A 95 -45.60 -8.60 -22.38
N GLY A 96 -46.86 -8.64 -21.95
CA GLY A 96 -48.00 -8.10 -22.70
C GLY A 96 -48.23 -6.60 -22.58
N GLN A 97 -47.37 -5.85 -21.89
CA GLN A 97 -47.53 -4.40 -21.73
C GLN A 97 -47.19 -3.65 -23.02
N ASP A 98 -48.13 -2.81 -23.49
CA ASP A 98 -47.84 -1.89 -24.58
C ASP A 98 -46.95 -0.74 -24.08
N LEU A 99 -45.75 -0.64 -24.66
CA LEU A 99 -44.77 0.41 -24.38
C LEU A 99 -45.25 1.78 -24.87
N SER A 100 -46.01 1.82 -25.96
CA SER A 100 -46.55 3.06 -26.53
C SER A 100 -47.58 3.67 -25.59
N GLU A 101 -48.47 2.84 -25.05
CA GLU A 101 -49.46 3.24 -24.04
C GLU A 101 -48.78 3.74 -22.76
N LEU A 102 -47.73 3.04 -22.29
CA LEU A 102 -46.97 3.45 -21.12
C LEU A 102 -46.30 4.83 -21.31
N HIS A 103 -45.68 5.07 -22.46
CA HIS A 103 -45.04 6.36 -22.74
C HIS A 103 -46.04 7.51 -22.93
N LEU A 104 -47.19 7.25 -23.53
CA LEU A 104 -48.19 8.28 -23.85
C LEU A 104 -49.12 8.58 -22.67
N ASN A 105 -49.53 7.55 -21.92
CA ASN A 105 -50.53 7.68 -20.87
C ASN A 105 -49.96 7.50 -19.46
N GLY A 106 -48.76 6.93 -19.30
CA GLY A 106 -48.18 6.65 -17.97
C GLY A 106 -48.98 5.61 -17.16
N SER A 107 -49.81 4.81 -17.83
CA SER A 107 -50.63 3.77 -17.21
C SER A 107 -50.14 2.37 -17.58
N LEU A 108 -50.19 1.46 -16.61
CA LEU A 108 -49.97 0.04 -16.83
C LEU A 108 -51.33 -0.64 -17.04
N SER A 109 -51.44 -1.43 -18.10
CA SER A 109 -52.67 -2.17 -18.48
C SER A 109 -52.61 -3.64 -18.08
N ALA A 110 -51.41 -4.19 -17.90
CA ALA A 110 -51.19 -5.56 -17.44
C ALA A 110 -50.57 -5.61 -16.03
N THR A 111 -50.87 -6.70 -15.30
CA THR A 111 -50.27 -7.01 -14.01
C THR A 111 -49.29 -8.18 -14.13
N MET A 112 -48.38 -8.29 -13.16
CA MET A 112 -47.39 -9.36 -13.08
C MET A 112 -47.60 -10.17 -11.79
N PRO A 113 -47.45 -11.51 -11.82
CA PRO A 113 -47.47 -12.32 -10.61
C PRO A 113 -46.33 -11.97 -9.66
N GLU A 114 -46.60 -11.97 -8.35
CA GLU A 114 -45.60 -11.67 -7.31
C GLU A 114 -44.42 -12.64 -7.33
N HIS A 115 -44.64 -13.92 -7.66
CA HIS A 115 -43.60 -14.94 -7.65
C HIS A 115 -42.42 -14.61 -8.59
N TYR A 116 -42.63 -13.82 -9.65
CA TYR A 116 -41.55 -13.43 -10.57
C TYR A 116 -40.50 -12.57 -9.86
N VAL A 117 -40.90 -11.77 -8.87
CA VAL A 117 -39.95 -11.00 -8.04
C VAL A 117 -39.08 -11.95 -7.23
N THR A 118 -39.66 -12.98 -6.63
CA THR A 118 -38.92 -14.02 -5.89
C THR A 118 -37.96 -14.78 -6.79
N GLN A 119 -38.41 -15.15 -7.99
CA GLN A 119 -37.57 -15.85 -8.97
C GLN A 119 -36.39 -14.98 -9.44
N LEU A 120 -36.60 -13.68 -9.66
CA LEU A 120 -35.51 -12.76 -9.98
C LEU A 120 -34.56 -12.57 -8.79
N ALA A 121 -35.08 -12.46 -7.57
CA ALA A 121 -34.28 -12.29 -6.35
C ALA A 121 -33.37 -13.50 -6.08
N GLU A 122 -33.83 -14.71 -6.41
CA GLU A 122 -33.07 -15.96 -6.28
C GLU A 122 -32.16 -16.24 -7.48
N SER A 123 -32.32 -15.49 -8.57
CA SER A 123 -31.52 -15.66 -9.78
C SER A 123 -30.08 -15.17 -9.57
N LYS A 124 -29.11 -15.79 -10.25
CA LYS A 124 -27.69 -15.39 -10.19
C LYS A 124 -27.36 -14.12 -11.01
N ILE A 125 -28.36 -13.29 -11.33
CA ILE A 125 -28.15 -12.09 -12.14
C ILE A 125 -27.54 -11.01 -11.23
N VAL A 126 -26.21 -10.91 -11.26
CA VAL A 126 -25.39 -10.03 -10.38
C VAL A 126 -25.78 -8.54 -10.46
N THR A 127 -26.44 -8.12 -11.53
CA THR A 127 -26.68 -6.70 -11.85
C THR A 127 -28.00 -6.15 -11.29
N VAL A 128 -28.93 -7.01 -10.83
CA VAL A 128 -30.26 -6.58 -10.40
C VAL A 128 -30.37 -6.69 -8.87
N ASN A 129 -30.32 -5.54 -8.20
CA ASN A 129 -30.46 -5.43 -6.74
C ASN A 129 -31.63 -4.52 -6.39
N HIS A 130 -32.14 -4.63 -5.15
CA HIS A 130 -33.24 -3.80 -4.64
C HIS A 130 -34.49 -3.81 -5.52
N LEU A 131 -35.00 -5.02 -5.81
CA LEU A 131 -36.28 -5.21 -6.49
C LEU A 131 -37.41 -4.59 -5.65
N LEU A 132 -38.13 -3.62 -6.21
CA LEU A 132 -39.29 -3.01 -5.58
C LEU A 132 -40.53 -3.17 -6.49
N PRO A 133 -41.60 -3.81 -6.00
CA PRO A 133 -42.87 -3.82 -6.72
C PRO A 133 -43.49 -2.42 -6.70
N SER A 134 -44.02 -1.99 -7.84
CA SER A 134 -44.72 -0.72 -7.98
C SER A 134 -46.07 -0.94 -8.65
N VAL A 135 -47.08 -0.24 -8.16
CA VAL A 135 -48.42 -0.20 -8.77
C VAL A 135 -48.67 1.23 -9.21
N THR A 136 -48.90 1.44 -10.51
CA THR A 136 -49.12 2.77 -11.08
C THR A 136 -50.50 2.85 -11.72
N ARG A 137 -51.27 3.89 -11.37
CA ARG A 137 -52.57 4.18 -11.96
C ARG A 137 -52.67 5.66 -12.29
N ARG A 138 -53.13 5.98 -13.50
CA ARG A 138 -53.41 7.36 -13.87
C ARG A 138 -54.71 7.83 -13.22
N ILE A 139 -54.65 8.94 -12.49
CA ILE A 139 -55.84 9.61 -11.93
C ILE A 139 -56.26 10.69 -12.92
N HIS A 140 -57.52 10.64 -13.36
CA HIS A 140 -58.14 11.73 -14.09
C HIS A 140 -58.76 12.69 -13.07
N TRP A 141 -58.23 13.93 -13.04
CA TRP A 141 -58.87 15.05 -12.35
C TRP A 141 -59.88 15.71 -13.28
#